data_AF-A0A7Y6PVM2-F1
#
_entry.id   AF-A0A7Y6PVM2-F1
#
_cell.length_a   1.000
_cell.length_b   1.000
_cell.length_c   1.000
_cell.angle_alpha   90.00
_cell.angle_beta   90.00
_cell.angle_gamma   90.00
#
_symmetry.space_group_name_H-M   'P 1'
#
loop_
_entity.id
_entity.type
_entity.pdbx_description
1 polymer ?
#
loop_
_entity_poly.entity_id
_entity_poly.type
_entity_poly.pdbx_seq_one_letter_code
_entity_poly.pdbx_strand_id
1 'polypeptide(L)'
;MLDQAVFRAVGGAKRVLIAGCGGSYDVMGAVPLLHALRTAGIEVELASLSFAQLNGLAGARRDPQIANLYAVGATSASPRTYCPEAHLAKFLDAAEIGSEHVIWCFDKTGVRPLAAAYAAVVERLSIDAIILVDGGIDALLRGDETSIGTPSEDLTSLAAATSLDIPTVLACVGMTTELREGIAHAQVFERIAELSRDGAYLGATALVPGTPACDLFVRALEAVFEGQSTQKQSQVHRWILRAIRGEFGTVEPKVWLSPLASMFWFFDARAVAATHHFLDSLRDTESIWDVSARIQRARREMSIMERTAIPI
;
A
#
# COMPACT_ATOMS: atom_id res chain seq x y z
N MET A 1 4.96 11.12 -25.27
CA MET A 1 4.41 10.97 -23.91
C MET A 1 5.54 10.37 -23.08
N LEU A 2 5.93 10.98 -21.96
CA LEU A 2 6.95 10.35 -21.09
C LEU A 2 6.42 8.98 -20.66
N ASP A 3 7.27 7.96 -20.70
CA ASP A 3 6.91 6.60 -20.32
C ASP A 3 6.53 6.54 -18.83
N GLN A 4 5.37 5.96 -18.50
CA GLN A 4 4.88 5.98 -17.12
C GLN A 4 5.75 5.07 -16.26
N ALA A 5 6.20 5.58 -15.11
CA ALA A 5 7.07 4.88 -14.17
C ALA A 5 6.55 3.48 -13.80
N VAL A 6 5.23 3.33 -13.66
CA VAL A 6 4.58 2.04 -13.33
C VAL A 6 4.83 0.96 -14.39
N PHE A 7 4.87 1.28 -15.69
CA PHE A 7 5.06 0.28 -16.75
C PHE A 7 6.50 -0.24 -16.80
N ARG A 8 7.47 0.66 -16.61
CA ARG A 8 8.87 0.27 -16.43
C ARG A 8 9.05 -0.60 -15.19
N ALA A 9 8.36 -0.26 -14.11
CA ALA A 9 8.46 -0.96 -12.84
C ALA A 9 7.97 -2.42 -12.92
N VAL A 10 6.93 -2.71 -13.70
CA VAL A 10 6.43 -4.10 -13.88
C VAL A 10 7.08 -4.85 -15.04
N GLY A 11 8.03 -4.26 -15.76
CA GLY A 11 9.03 -4.98 -16.56
C GLY A 11 8.52 -5.93 -17.65
N GLY A 12 7.33 -5.70 -18.22
CA GLY A 12 6.72 -6.60 -19.22
C GLY A 12 5.89 -7.75 -18.66
N ALA A 13 5.57 -7.72 -17.36
CA ALA A 13 4.59 -8.60 -16.74
C ALA A 13 3.25 -8.59 -17.49
N LYS A 14 2.63 -9.76 -17.64
CA LYS A 14 1.30 -9.89 -18.27
C LYS A 14 0.20 -9.87 -17.23
N ARG A 15 0.48 -10.40 -16.04
CA ARG A 15 -0.45 -10.41 -14.91
C ARG A 15 0.21 -9.87 -13.65
N VAL A 16 -0.37 -8.80 -13.10
CA VAL A 16 0.16 -8.06 -11.96
C VAL A 16 -0.80 -8.19 -10.78
N LEU A 17 -0.26 -8.47 -9.59
CA LEU A 17 -1.00 -8.37 -8.33
C LEU A 17 -0.70 -7.01 -7.69
N ILE A 18 -1.73 -6.19 -7.47
CA ILE A 18 -1.58 -4.94 -6.72
C ILE A 18 -2.14 -5.16 -5.32
N ALA A 19 -1.28 -5.01 -4.29
CA ALA A 19 -1.62 -5.30 -2.92
C ALA A 19 -1.48 -4.08 -2.00
N GLY A 20 -2.52 -3.75 -1.24
CA GLY A 20 -2.42 -2.76 -0.15
C GLY A 20 -1.52 -3.28 0.99
N CYS A 21 -0.51 -2.51 1.35
CA CYS A 21 0.65 -2.92 2.17
C CYS A 21 0.40 -2.78 3.69
N GLY A 22 -0.01 -1.60 4.15
CA GLY A 22 -0.24 -1.25 5.56
C GLY A 22 -1.67 -1.53 6.05
N GLY A 23 -2.48 -2.11 5.16
CA GLY A 23 -3.88 -2.45 5.39
C GLY A 23 -4.81 -1.26 5.44
N SER A 24 -5.95 -1.43 6.14
CA SER A 24 -7.01 -0.42 6.15
C SER A 24 -7.45 -0.02 4.73
N TYR A 25 -7.07 1.15 4.23
CA TYR A 25 -7.50 1.70 2.94
C TYR A 25 -6.39 1.72 1.89
N ASP A 26 -5.22 1.13 2.15
CA ASP A 26 -4.11 1.11 1.19
C ASP A 26 -4.50 0.47 -0.14
N VAL A 27 -5.45 -0.47 -0.11
CA VAL A 27 -6.08 -1.05 -1.29
C VAL A 27 -6.67 0.01 -2.24
N MET A 28 -7.07 1.18 -1.73
CA MET A 28 -7.60 2.26 -2.57
C MET A 28 -6.52 2.88 -3.46
N GLY A 29 -5.28 2.92 -3.00
CA GLY A 29 -4.15 3.35 -3.82
C GLY A 29 -3.88 2.44 -5.02
N ALA A 30 -4.48 1.24 -5.06
CA ALA A 30 -4.44 0.38 -6.23
C ALA A 30 -5.30 0.91 -7.40
N VAL A 31 -6.33 1.72 -7.16
CA VAL A 31 -7.32 2.11 -8.18
C VAL A 31 -6.72 2.87 -9.38
N PRO A 32 -5.86 3.89 -9.19
CA PRO A 32 -5.19 4.55 -10.31
C PRO A 32 -4.31 3.59 -11.12
N LEU A 33 -3.60 2.70 -10.43
CA LEU A 33 -2.66 1.74 -11.03
C LEU A 33 -3.40 0.64 -11.79
N LEU A 34 -4.51 0.15 -11.24
CA LEU A 34 -5.45 -0.77 -11.88
C LEU A 34 -5.92 -0.22 -13.23
N HIS A 35 -6.36 1.04 -13.26
CA HIS A 35 -6.81 1.68 -14.49
C HIS A 35 -5.68 1.81 -15.51
N ALA A 36 -4.50 2.28 -15.08
CA ALA A 36 -3.35 2.47 -15.96
C ALA A 36 -2.87 1.14 -16.59
N LEU A 37 -2.72 0.09 -15.77
CA LEU A 37 -2.25 -1.23 -16.21
C LEU A 37 -3.26 -1.92 -17.14
N ARG A 38 -4.56 -1.91 -16.80
CA ARG A 38 -5.60 -2.49 -17.67
C ARG A 38 -5.73 -1.77 -19.01
N THR A 39 -5.59 -0.44 -19.02
CA THR A 39 -5.59 0.34 -20.27
C THR A 39 -4.41 -0.03 -21.17
N ALA A 40 -3.30 -0.49 -20.57
CA ALA A 40 -2.14 -1.02 -21.29
C ALA A 40 -2.27 -2.51 -21.67
N GLY A 41 -3.41 -3.15 -21.41
CA GLY A 41 -3.65 -4.56 -21.72
C GLY A 41 -3.01 -5.55 -20.75
N ILE A 42 -2.60 -5.09 -19.56
CA ILE A 42 -2.06 -5.95 -18.49
C ILE A 42 -3.23 -6.44 -17.62
N GLU A 43 -3.24 -7.73 -17.32
CA GLU A 43 -4.21 -8.32 -16.41
C GLU A 43 -3.85 -7.96 -14.96
N VAL A 44 -4.86 -7.58 -14.16
CA VAL A 44 -4.63 -7.09 -12.81
C VAL A 44 -5.55 -7.78 -11.83
N GLU A 45 -4.92 -8.35 -10.81
CA GLU A 45 -5.54 -8.90 -9.60
C GLU A 45 -5.29 -7.95 -8.42
N LEU A 46 -6.22 -7.93 -7.46
CA LEU A 46 -6.13 -7.07 -6.28
C LEU A 46 -5.94 -7.89 -5.01
N ALA A 47 -5.14 -7.38 -4.09
CA ALA A 47 -4.98 -7.92 -2.75
C ALA A 47 -4.91 -6.82 -1.68
N SER A 48 -5.04 -7.19 -0.42
CA SER A 48 -4.93 -6.28 0.72
C SER A 48 -4.57 -7.04 1.99
N LEU A 49 -3.61 -6.52 2.78
CA LEU A 49 -3.49 -6.93 4.18
C LEU A 49 -4.66 -6.32 4.98
N SER A 50 -5.75 -7.05 5.14
CA SER A 50 -7.01 -6.48 5.62
C SER A 50 -7.02 -6.18 7.12
N PHE A 51 -7.65 -5.05 7.47
CA PHE A 51 -7.98 -4.70 8.87
C PHE A 51 -9.41 -5.11 9.24
N ALA A 52 -10.21 -5.57 8.28
CA ALA A 52 -11.52 -6.14 8.53
C ALA A 52 -11.39 -7.48 9.27
N GLN A 53 -12.39 -7.79 10.08
CA GLN A 53 -12.56 -9.13 10.65
C GLN A 53 -13.05 -10.08 9.54
N LEU A 54 -12.13 -10.76 8.85
CA LEU A 54 -12.48 -11.60 7.68
C LEU A 54 -13.15 -12.91 8.10
N ASN A 55 -12.72 -13.51 9.21
CA ASN A 55 -13.37 -14.71 9.73
C ASN A 55 -14.81 -14.39 10.19
N GLY A 56 -15.79 -14.98 9.52
CA GLY A 56 -17.22 -14.72 9.75
C GLY A 56 -17.77 -13.53 8.97
N LEU A 57 -16.98 -12.89 8.10
CA LEU A 57 -17.47 -11.86 7.19
C LEU A 57 -18.43 -12.51 6.17
N ALA A 58 -19.68 -12.07 6.16
CA ALA A 58 -20.67 -12.57 5.21
C ALA A 58 -20.20 -12.34 3.76
N GLY A 59 -20.31 -13.35 2.90
CA GLY A 59 -19.88 -13.28 1.50
C GLY A 59 -18.38 -13.53 1.27
N ALA A 60 -17.54 -13.41 2.30
CA ALA A 60 -16.11 -13.73 2.18
C ALA A 60 -15.90 -15.25 2.16
N ARG A 61 -14.99 -15.71 1.30
CA ARG A 61 -14.65 -17.14 1.18
C ARG A 61 -13.22 -17.35 1.65
N ARG A 62 -13.05 -18.06 2.76
CA ARG A 62 -11.73 -18.45 3.26
C ARG A 62 -11.11 -19.50 2.36
N ASP A 63 -9.81 -19.40 2.13
CA ASP A 63 -9.03 -20.42 1.46
C ASP A 63 -8.98 -21.71 2.30
N PRO A 64 -9.14 -22.90 1.68
CA PRO A 64 -9.16 -24.17 2.42
C PRO A 64 -7.78 -24.59 2.96
N GLN A 65 -6.69 -24.10 2.39
CA GLN A 65 -5.32 -24.52 2.73
C GLN A 65 -4.55 -23.42 3.46
N ILE A 66 -4.82 -22.15 3.12
CA ILE A 66 -4.12 -20.99 3.66
C ILE A 66 -5.02 -20.27 4.66
N ALA A 67 -4.74 -20.46 5.95
CA ALA A 67 -5.61 -20.05 7.04
C ALA A 67 -5.93 -18.54 7.08
N ASN A 68 -5.02 -17.69 6.60
CA ASN A 68 -5.10 -16.24 6.61
C ASN A 68 -5.47 -15.65 5.24
N LEU A 69 -5.95 -16.44 4.28
CA LEU A 69 -6.30 -15.96 2.94
C LEU A 69 -7.80 -16.03 2.68
N TYR A 70 -8.38 -14.97 2.14
CA TYR A 70 -9.81 -14.87 1.82
C TYR A 70 -10.02 -14.22 0.45
N ALA A 71 -11.00 -14.73 -0.28
CA ALA A 71 -11.57 -14.03 -1.44
C ALA A 71 -12.75 -13.16 -0.96
N VAL A 72 -12.62 -11.84 -1.11
CA VAL A 72 -13.65 -10.87 -0.72
C VAL A 72 -14.18 -10.17 -1.97
N GLY A 73 -15.49 -10.22 -2.18
CA GLY A 73 -16.17 -9.57 -3.33
C GLY A 73 -17.26 -8.60 -2.89
N ALA A 74 -17.95 -8.00 -3.86
CA ALA A 74 -18.98 -6.98 -3.64
C ALA A 74 -20.11 -7.40 -2.68
N THR A 75 -20.44 -8.69 -2.65
CA THR A 75 -21.48 -9.27 -1.77
C THR A 75 -21.11 -9.20 -0.29
N SER A 76 -19.83 -8.97 0.04
CA SER A 76 -19.36 -8.78 1.42
C SER A 76 -19.53 -7.35 1.92
N ALA A 77 -19.89 -6.41 1.05
CA ALA A 77 -19.99 -5.00 1.40
C ALA A 77 -21.22 -4.74 2.29
N SER A 78 -20.98 -4.19 3.48
CA SER A 78 -22.01 -3.86 4.46
C SER A 78 -21.70 -2.51 5.12
N PRO A 79 -22.70 -1.65 5.36
CA PRO A 79 -22.48 -0.40 6.09
C PRO A 79 -22.23 -0.63 7.60
N ARG A 80 -22.50 -1.85 8.09
CA ARG A 80 -22.35 -2.22 9.51
C ARG A 80 -21.00 -2.85 9.83
N THR A 81 -20.21 -3.16 8.81
CA THR A 81 -18.95 -3.88 8.97
C THR A 81 -17.86 -3.11 8.24
N TYR A 82 -16.77 -2.83 8.94
CA TYR A 82 -15.58 -2.28 8.33
C TYR A 82 -14.95 -3.30 7.36
N CYS A 83 -14.94 -2.99 6.07
CA CYS A 83 -14.26 -3.74 5.01
C CYS A 83 -14.16 -2.87 3.74
N PRO A 84 -13.19 -1.94 3.65
CA PRO A 84 -12.99 -1.13 2.45
C PRO A 84 -12.75 -1.96 1.19
N GLU A 85 -12.18 -3.16 1.31
CA GLU A 85 -11.97 -4.08 0.21
C GLU A 85 -13.30 -4.50 -0.43
N ALA A 86 -14.29 -4.89 0.37
CA ALA A 86 -15.60 -5.30 -0.14
C ALA A 86 -16.35 -4.13 -0.81
N HIS A 87 -16.27 -2.94 -0.21
CA HIS A 87 -16.87 -1.73 -0.79
C HIS A 87 -16.16 -1.30 -2.08
N LEU A 88 -14.84 -1.48 -2.17
CA LEU A 88 -14.08 -1.25 -3.39
C LEU A 88 -14.50 -2.25 -4.48
N ALA A 89 -14.58 -3.55 -4.17
CA ALA A 89 -15.07 -4.56 -5.11
C ALA A 89 -16.46 -4.18 -5.64
N LYS A 90 -17.38 -3.79 -4.74
CA LYS A 90 -18.72 -3.31 -5.11
C LYS A 90 -18.68 -2.09 -6.04
N PHE A 91 -17.80 -1.13 -5.78
CA PHE A 91 -17.63 0.04 -6.64
C PHE A 91 -17.12 -0.35 -8.03
N LEU A 92 -16.10 -1.22 -8.10
CA LEU A 92 -15.49 -1.64 -9.36
C LEU A 92 -16.47 -2.43 -10.24
N ASP A 93 -17.29 -3.30 -9.63
CA ASP A 93 -18.37 -4.03 -10.31
C ASP A 93 -19.41 -3.07 -10.89
N ALA A 94 -19.78 -2.03 -10.14
CA ALA A 94 -20.74 -1.02 -10.61
C ALA A 94 -20.15 -0.05 -11.63
N ALA A 95 -18.83 0.15 -11.64
CA ALA A 95 -18.14 1.02 -12.58
C ALA A 95 -17.87 0.35 -13.95
N GLU A 96 -18.32 -0.90 -14.15
CA GLU A 96 -18.13 -1.71 -15.36
C GLU A 96 -16.66 -1.87 -15.77
N ILE A 97 -15.74 -1.84 -14.80
CA ILE A 97 -14.31 -2.02 -15.04
C ILE A 97 -14.01 -3.52 -15.12
N GLY A 98 -14.59 -4.24 -16.08
CA GLY A 98 -14.38 -5.68 -16.26
C GLY A 98 -15.39 -6.57 -15.52
N SER A 99 -14.97 -7.80 -15.20
CA SER A 99 -15.80 -8.83 -14.55
C SER A 99 -15.96 -8.60 -13.04
N GLU A 100 -16.73 -9.46 -12.35
CA GLU A 100 -16.83 -9.46 -10.89
C GLU A 100 -15.43 -9.41 -10.24
N HIS A 101 -15.23 -8.42 -9.37
CA HIS A 101 -13.96 -8.18 -8.70
C HIS A 101 -13.87 -8.97 -7.41
N VAL A 102 -12.79 -9.72 -7.28
CA VAL A 102 -12.35 -10.33 -6.03
C VAL A 102 -11.09 -9.61 -5.56
N ILE A 103 -11.08 -9.24 -4.29
CA ILE A 103 -9.88 -8.75 -3.61
C ILE A 103 -9.40 -9.87 -2.68
N TRP A 104 -8.18 -10.35 -2.91
CA TRP A 104 -7.52 -11.35 -2.09
C TRP A 104 -7.04 -10.70 -0.80
N CYS A 105 -7.81 -10.92 0.26
CA CYS A 105 -7.57 -10.31 1.55
C CYS A 105 -6.77 -11.26 2.44
N PHE A 106 -5.71 -10.73 3.05
CA PHE A 106 -4.92 -11.44 4.04
C PHE A 106 -5.34 -11.00 5.45
N ASP A 107 -5.60 -11.95 6.35
CA ASP A 107 -5.75 -11.65 7.79
C ASP A 107 -4.43 -11.08 8.34
N LYS A 108 -4.54 -10.14 9.27
CA LYS A 108 -3.38 -9.58 10.00
C LYS A 108 -2.60 -10.69 10.71
N THR A 109 -1.33 -10.85 10.35
CA THR A 109 -0.48 -11.96 10.77
C THR A 109 1.01 -11.57 10.77
N GLY A 110 1.94 -12.51 10.99
CA GLY A 110 3.38 -12.29 10.83
C GLY A 110 3.90 -12.54 9.41
N VAL A 111 5.19 -12.32 9.18
CA VAL A 111 5.79 -12.40 7.83
C VAL A 111 5.70 -13.80 7.24
N ARG A 112 6.01 -14.84 8.01
CA ARG A 112 6.04 -16.23 7.50
C ARG A 112 4.67 -16.69 6.96
N PRO A 113 3.55 -16.59 7.70
CA PRO A 113 2.24 -16.94 7.19
C PRO A 113 1.75 -15.99 6.08
N LEU A 114 2.15 -14.71 6.10
CA LEU A 114 1.80 -13.80 5.00
C LEU A 114 2.52 -14.16 3.70
N ALA A 115 3.81 -14.51 3.77
CA ALA A 115 4.59 -14.96 2.61
C ALA A 115 3.99 -16.22 1.99
N ALA A 116 3.54 -17.17 2.80
CA ALA A 116 2.83 -18.36 2.33
C ALA A 116 1.51 -18.01 1.59
N ALA A 117 0.79 -17.00 2.07
CA ALA A 117 -0.43 -16.53 1.41
C ALA A 117 -0.16 -15.82 0.08
N TYR A 118 0.86 -14.94 0.03
CA TYR A 118 1.30 -14.35 -1.23
C TYR A 118 1.75 -15.42 -2.23
N ALA A 119 2.55 -16.41 -1.80
CA ALA A 119 2.99 -17.50 -2.66
C ALA A 119 1.81 -18.27 -3.26
N ALA A 120 0.80 -18.58 -2.45
CA ALA A 120 -0.41 -19.29 -2.91
C ALA A 120 -1.20 -18.48 -3.93
N VAL A 121 -1.35 -17.16 -3.73
CA VAL A 121 -2.01 -16.26 -4.70
C VAL A 121 -1.21 -16.19 -6.00
N VAL A 122 0.11 -16.00 -5.90
CA VAL A 122 1.02 -15.91 -7.04
C VAL A 122 0.97 -17.17 -7.88
N GLU A 123 1.08 -18.34 -7.27
CA GLU A 123 1.03 -19.62 -7.96
C GLU A 123 -0.33 -19.85 -8.64
N ARG A 124 -1.43 -19.72 -7.88
CA ARG A 124 -2.78 -20.00 -8.35
C ARG A 124 -3.22 -19.12 -9.50
N LEU A 125 -2.84 -17.84 -9.42
CA LEU A 125 -3.24 -16.85 -10.42
C LEU A 125 -2.14 -16.62 -11.46
N SER A 126 -1.01 -17.32 -11.40
CA SER A 126 0.11 -17.12 -12.33
C SER A 126 0.52 -15.64 -12.43
N ILE A 127 0.75 -15.03 -11.27
CA ILE A 127 1.17 -13.62 -11.17
C ILE A 127 2.65 -13.50 -11.57
N ASP A 128 2.96 -12.56 -12.44
CA ASP A 128 4.33 -12.32 -12.93
C ASP A 128 5.05 -11.20 -12.16
N ALA A 129 4.30 -10.29 -11.52
CA ALA A 129 4.86 -9.20 -10.72
C ALA A 129 3.89 -8.72 -9.63
N ILE A 130 4.43 -8.19 -8.54
CA ILE A 130 3.67 -7.57 -7.45
C ILE A 130 3.94 -6.07 -7.41
N ILE A 131 2.89 -5.27 -7.19
CA ILE A 131 3.00 -3.89 -6.74
C ILE A 131 2.41 -3.80 -5.33
N LEU A 132 3.25 -3.53 -4.33
CA LEU A 132 2.80 -3.15 -3.00
C LEU A 132 2.43 -1.66 -3.00
N VAL A 133 1.28 -1.32 -2.44
CA VAL A 133 0.83 0.06 -2.31
C VAL A 133 0.79 0.44 -0.83
N ASP A 134 1.59 1.41 -0.46
CA ASP A 134 1.62 2.04 0.87
C ASP A 134 0.84 3.36 0.80
N GLY A 135 -0.24 3.45 1.58
CA GLY A 135 -0.97 4.68 1.84
C GLY A 135 -0.20 5.55 2.83
N GLY A 136 0.97 6.00 2.41
CA GLY A 136 1.98 6.56 3.27
C GLY A 136 3.35 6.53 2.60
N ILE A 137 4.39 6.62 3.44
CA ILE A 137 5.79 6.44 3.04
C ILE A 137 6.58 5.64 4.10
N ASP A 138 5.93 5.05 5.10
CA ASP A 138 6.63 4.35 6.18
C ASP A 138 7.20 2.99 5.73
N ALA A 139 6.65 2.36 4.69
CA ALA A 139 7.25 1.17 4.08
C ALA A 139 8.62 1.45 3.42
N LEU A 140 8.87 2.70 3.04
CA LEU A 140 10.10 3.13 2.34
C LEU A 140 11.30 3.31 3.28
N LEU A 141 11.01 3.60 4.55
CA LEU A 141 11.99 4.00 5.55
C LEU A 141 12.98 2.86 5.85
N ARG A 142 14.17 3.24 6.32
CA ARG A 142 15.28 2.33 6.60
C ARG A 142 15.26 1.76 8.02
N GLY A 143 14.57 2.44 8.93
CA GLY A 143 14.34 2.02 10.32
C GLY A 143 15.05 2.90 11.37
N ASP A 144 16.07 3.65 10.98
CA ASP A 144 16.88 4.52 11.83
C ASP A 144 16.46 6.00 11.79
N GLU A 145 15.40 6.34 11.07
CA GLU A 145 14.81 7.67 11.04
C GLU A 145 14.23 8.07 12.41
N THR A 146 14.07 9.37 12.63
CA THR A 146 13.57 9.90 13.91
C THR A 146 12.17 9.39 14.29
N SER A 147 11.33 9.14 13.29
CA SER A 147 10.08 8.39 13.42
C SER A 147 9.93 7.49 12.20
N ILE A 148 9.28 6.35 12.37
CA ILE A 148 8.99 5.41 11.28
C ILE A 148 7.50 5.12 11.12
N GLY A 149 6.63 5.99 11.66
CA GLY A 149 5.18 5.82 11.51
C GLY A 149 4.64 4.59 12.24
N THR A 150 3.79 3.84 11.54
CA THR A 150 3.13 2.63 12.03
C THR A 150 3.54 1.42 11.18
N PRO A 151 4.83 1.03 11.23
CA PRO A 151 5.46 0.22 10.19
C PRO A 151 5.10 -1.27 10.23
N SER A 152 4.31 -1.73 11.21
CA SER A 152 4.23 -3.17 11.49
C SER A 152 3.62 -3.92 10.32
N GLU A 153 2.49 -3.43 9.80
CA GLU A 153 1.77 -4.01 8.69
C GLU A 153 2.55 -3.85 7.38
N ASP A 154 3.08 -2.65 7.14
CA ASP A 154 3.88 -2.34 5.96
C ASP A 154 5.13 -3.19 5.82
N LEU A 155 5.93 -3.28 6.89
CA LEU A 155 7.13 -4.11 6.88
C LEU A 155 6.79 -5.61 6.84
N THR A 156 5.62 -6.02 7.35
CA THR A 156 5.16 -7.41 7.21
C THR A 156 4.89 -7.73 5.74
N SER A 157 4.12 -6.88 5.05
CA SER A 157 3.81 -7.01 3.63
C SER A 157 5.06 -6.91 2.75
N LEU A 158 5.93 -5.94 3.02
CA LEU A 158 7.20 -5.76 2.32
C LEU A 158 8.08 -7.00 2.44
N ALA A 159 8.32 -7.49 3.66
CA ALA A 159 9.15 -8.68 3.88
C ALA A 159 8.52 -9.94 3.24
N ALA A 160 7.19 -10.08 3.30
CA ALA A 160 6.49 -11.23 2.74
C ALA A 160 6.56 -11.26 1.21
N ALA A 161 6.18 -10.17 0.53
CA ALA A 161 6.18 -10.11 -0.92
C ALA A 161 7.61 -10.19 -1.50
N THR A 162 8.58 -9.49 -0.90
CA THR A 162 9.97 -9.50 -1.39
C THR A 162 10.72 -10.81 -1.13
N SER A 163 10.14 -11.73 -0.33
CA SER A 163 10.65 -13.09 -0.18
C SER A 163 10.39 -13.98 -1.40
N LEU A 164 9.45 -13.59 -2.27
CA LEU A 164 9.09 -14.33 -3.48
C LEU A 164 10.04 -14.00 -4.63
N ASP A 165 10.33 -15.00 -5.46
CA ASP A 165 11.20 -14.81 -6.63
C ASP A 165 10.48 -14.23 -7.86
N ILE A 166 9.71 -13.15 -7.66
CA ILE A 166 9.12 -12.36 -8.75
C ILE A 166 9.42 -10.86 -8.57
N PRO A 167 9.43 -10.07 -9.68
CA PRO A 167 9.52 -8.61 -9.63
C PRO A 167 8.50 -8.02 -8.63
N THR A 168 8.99 -7.18 -7.72
CA THR A 168 8.16 -6.52 -6.70
C THR A 168 8.48 -5.05 -6.65
N VAL A 169 7.45 -4.21 -6.78
CA VAL A 169 7.52 -2.75 -6.77
C VAL A 169 6.86 -2.24 -5.50
N LEU A 170 7.45 -1.25 -4.86
CA LEU A 170 6.81 -0.48 -3.79
C LEU A 170 6.32 0.84 -4.38
N ALA A 171 5.02 1.10 -4.25
CA ALA A 171 4.35 2.32 -4.65
C ALA A 171 3.82 3.05 -3.41
N CYS A 172 4.45 4.16 -3.05
CA CYS A 172 4.03 4.99 -1.92
C CYS A 172 3.19 6.17 -2.43
N VAL A 173 2.07 6.48 -1.77
CA VAL A 173 1.20 7.62 -2.10
C VAL A 173 0.69 8.28 -0.83
N GLY A 174 0.59 9.61 -0.83
CA GLY A 174 0.14 10.34 0.36
C GLY A 174 1.24 11.06 1.13
N MET A 175 2.49 11.07 0.62
CA MET A 175 3.59 11.79 1.24
C MET A 175 3.16 13.19 1.71
N THR A 176 3.42 13.51 2.99
CA THR A 176 2.98 14.67 3.81
C THR A 176 1.87 14.39 4.82
N THR A 177 1.14 13.30 4.67
CA THR A 177 0.10 12.92 5.64
C THR A 177 0.67 12.34 6.94
N GLU A 178 1.92 11.94 6.92
CA GLU A 178 2.67 11.21 7.94
C GLU A 178 3.41 12.15 8.90
N LEU A 179 3.36 13.47 8.67
CA LEU A 179 3.83 14.49 9.60
C LEU A 179 3.17 14.34 10.99
N ARG A 180 1.94 13.83 11.03
CA ARG A 180 1.22 13.49 12.26
C ARG A 180 1.97 12.46 13.10
N GLU A 181 2.59 11.49 12.44
CA GLU A 181 3.39 10.43 13.05
C GLU A 181 4.85 10.87 13.27
N GLY A 182 5.20 12.12 12.93
CA GLY A 182 6.49 12.73 13.20
C GLY A 182 7.59 12.39 12.22
N ILE A 183 7.28 11.72 11.09
CA ILE A 183 8.27 11.39 10.07
C ILE A 183 8.83 12.68 9.46
N ALA A 184 10.16 12.77 9.35
CA ALA A 184 10.84 13.95 8.83
C ALA A 184 11.05 13.82 7.32
N HIS A 185 10.42 14.70 6.52
CA HIS A 185 10.56 14.64 5.06
C HIS A 185 12.00 14.75 4.57
N ALA A 186 12.88 15.45 5.28
CA ALA A 186 14.30 15.49 4.95
C ALA A 186 14.92 14.08 4.93
N GLN A 187 14.56 13.23 5.91
CA GLN A 187 15.04 11.85 6.01
C GLN A 187 14.39 10.96 4.93
N VAL A 188 13.12 11.20 4.60
CA VAL A 188 12.44 10.54 3.47
C VAL A 188 13.16 10.86 2.15
N PHE A 189 13.47 12.13 1.88
CA PHE A 189 14.17 12.52 0.67
C PHE A 189 15.62 12.03 0.64
N GLU A 190 16.30 11.97 1.79
CA GLU A 190 17.61 11.32 1.91
C GLU A 190 17.54 9.84 1.52
N ARG A 191 16.51 9.12 2.00
CA ARG A 191 16.22 7.73 1.63
C ARG A 191 15.93 7.55 0.15
N ILE A 192 15.12 8.45 -0.44
CA ILE A 192 14.87 8.45 -1.90
C ILE A 192 16.17 8.68 -2.67
N ALA A 193 17.02 9.61 -2.22
CA ALA A 193 18.30 9.90 -2.86
C ALA A 193 19.29 8.73 -2.77
N GLU A 194 19.30 8.00 -1.65
CA GLU A 194 20.04 6.74 -1.48
C GLU A 194 19.59 5.70 -2.51
N LEU A 195 18.31 5.36 -2.53
CA LEU A 195 17.75 4.38 -3.48
C LEU A 195 17.93 4.83 -4.94
N SER A 196 17.94 6.14 -5.21
CA SER A 196 18.21 6.66 -6.56
C SER A 196 19.65 6.39 -7.01
N ARG A 197 20.64 6.53 -6.11
CA ARG A 197 22.05 6.22 -6.44
C ARG A 197 22.23 4.74 -6.77
N ASP A 198 21.43 3.88 -6.14
CA ASP A 198 21.46 2.43 -6.36
C ASP A 198 20.60 1.99 -7.55
N GLY A 199 19.96 2.93 -8.27
CA GLY A 199 19.07 2.64 -9.39
C GLY A 199 17.72 2.03 -8.99
N ALA A 200 17.41 2.04 -7.69
CA ALA A 200 16.18 1.49 -7.11
C ALA A 200 15.00 2.47 -7.10
N TYR A 201 15.22 3.76 -7.36
CA TYR A 201 14.13 4.71 -7.60
C TYR A 201 13.61 4.61 -9.04
N LEU A 202 12.35 4.18 -9.18
CA LEU A 202 11.72 3.88 -10.48
C LEU A 202 10.95 5.09 -11.05
N GLY A 203 10.82 6.16 -10.28
CA GLY A 203 10.20 7.42 -10.69
C GLY A 203 8.98 7.79 -9.87
N ALA A 204 8.29 8.84 -10.30
CA ALA A 204 7.08 9.34 -9.65
C ALA A 204 6.03 9.75 -10.70
N THR A 205 4.75 9.73 -10.31
CA THR A 205 3.65 10.27 -11.11
C THR A 205 2.63 10.97 -10.21
N ALA A 206 1.96 11.99 -10.73
CA ALA A 206 0.94 12.72 -9.99
C ALA A 206 -0.47 12.24 -10.35
N LEU A 207 -1.36 12.24 -9.36
CA LEU A 207 -2.81 12.18 -9.54
C LEU A 207 -3.32 13.57 -9.93
N VAL A 208 -3.55 13.74 -11.24
CA VAL A 208 -3.98 15.01 -11.81
C VAL A 208 -5.49 14.97 -12.07
N PRO A 209 -6.28 15.91 -11.51
CA PRO A 209 -7.72 16.00 -11.77
C PRO A 209 -8.07 16.05 -13.26
N GLY A 210 -9.15 15.40 -13.67
CA GLY A 210 -9.57 15.33 -15.07
C GLY A 210 -8.85 14.25 -15.88
N THR A 211 -7.91 13.52 -15.28
CA THR A 211 -7.35 12.30 -15.89
C THR A 211 -8.21 11.09 -15.50
N PRO A 212 -8.43 10.12 -16.41
CA PRO A 212 -9.27 8.96 -16.12
C PRO A 212 -8.89 8.18 -14.85
N ALA A 213 -7.58 7.98 -14.62
CA ALA A 213 -7.09 7.27 -13.42
C ALA A 213 -7.38 8.04 -12.12
N CYS A 214 -7.20 9.36 -12.12
CA CYS A 214 -7.45 10.20 -10.95
C CYS A 214 -8.95 10.31 -10.66
N ASP A 215 -9.76 10.55 -11.69
CA ASP A 215 -11.21 10.71 -11.54
C ASP A 215 -11.86 9.41 -11.04
N LEU A 216 -11.37 8.26 -11.52
CA LEU A 216 -11.80 6.96 -11.02
C LEU A 216 -11.46 6.77 -9.54
N PHE A 217 -10.24 7.11 -9.14
CA PHE A 217 -9.81 7.01 -7.75
C PHE A 217 -10.62 7.90 -6.82
N VAL A 218 -10.89 9.15 -7.22
CA VAL A 218 -11.76 10.08 -6.47
C VAL A 218 -13.15 9.48 -6.28
N ARG A 219 -13.78 9.01 -7.36
CA ARG A 219 -15.10 8.37 -7.30
C ARG A 219 -15.10 7.12 -6.42
N ALA A 220 -14.07 6.28 -6.52
CA ALA A 220 -13.94 5.07 -5.72
C ALA A 220 -13.85 5.41 -4.23
N LEU A 221 -12.99 6.37 -3.87
CA LEU A 221 -12.85 6.82 -2.49
C LEU A 221 -14.14 7.39 -1.92
N GLU A 222 -14.82 8.25 -2.67
CA GLU A 222 -16.09 8.83 -2.24
C GLU A 222 -17.16 7.75 -2.03
N ALA A 223 -17.27 6.78 -2.94
CA ALA A 223 -18.21 5.67 -2.82
C ALA A 223 -17.89 4.75 -1.62
N VAL A 224 -16.63 4.43 -1.39
CA VAL A 224 -16.20 3.60 -0.25
C VAL A 224 -16.39 4.34 1.08
N PHE A 225 -16.09 5.64 1.13
CA PHE A 225 -16.34 6.46 2.31
C PHE A 225 -17.82 6.56 2.63
N GLU A 226 -18.67 6.78 1.64
CA GLU A 226 -20.13 6.81 1.81
C GLU A 226 -20.66 5.46 2.32
N GLY A 227 -20.23 4.36 1.68
CA GLY A 227 -20.60 3.00 2.06
C GLY A 227 -20.18 2.61 3.48
N GLN A 228 -19.18 3.31 4.04
CA GLN A 228 -18.63 3.09 5.38
C GLN A 228 -18.71 4.33 6.27
N SER A 229 -19.71 5.18 6.07
CA SER A 229 -19.87 6.45 6.79
C SER A 229 -20.01 6.31 8.32
N THR A 230 -20.44 5.14 8.80
CA THR A 230 -20.53 4.82 10.24
C THR A 230 -19.28 4.13 10.81
N GLN A 231 -18.30 3.82 9.96
CA GLN A 231 -17.07 3.13 10.33
C GLN A 231 -15.89 4.10 10.34
N LYS A 232 -14.73 3.64 10.80
CA LYS A 232 -13.47 4.41 10.70
C LYS A 232 -13.12 4.59 9.22
N GLN A 233 -12.80 5.81 8.81
CA GLN A 233 -12.34 6.13 7.46
C GLN A 233 -10.86 6.45 7.44
N SER A 234 -10.23 6.27 6.28
CA SER A 234 -8.84 6.61 6.10
C SER A 234 -8.60 8.10 6.12
N GLN A 235 -7.70 8.44 7.02
CA GLN A 235 -7.21 9.78 7.22
C GLN A 235 -6.27 10.14 6.05
N VAL A 236 -5.29 9.26 5.74
CA VAL A 236 -4.37 9.36 4.59
C VAL A 236 -5.11 9.72 3.32
N HIS A 237 -6.07 8.88 2.93
CA HIS A 237 -6.76 9.04 1.66
C HIS A 237 -7.70 10.25 1.63
N ARG A 238 -8.17 10.71 2.80
CA ARG A 238 -8.88 11.99 2.92
C ARG A 238 -7.96 13.16 2.57
N TRP A 239 -6.72 13.18 3.05
CA TRP A 239 -5.79 14.25 2.73
C TRP A 239 -5.28 14.17 1.29
N ILE A 240 -5.05 12.96 0.74
CA ILE A 240 -4.78 12.78 -0.70
C ILE A 240 -5.90 13.44 -1.53
N LEU A 241 -7.16 13.17 -1.20
CA LEU A 241 -8.31 13.77 -1.90
C LEU A 241 -8.32 15.30 -1.82
N ARG A 242 -7.95 15.87 -0.66
CA ARG A 242 -7.83 17.33 -0.48
C ARG A 242 -6.69 17.91 -1.30
N ALA A 243 -5.53 17.24 -1.37
CA ALA A 243 -4.40 17.68 -2.20
C ALA A 243 -4.73 17.62 -3.70
N ILE A 244 -5.45 16.58 -4.15
CA ILE A 244 -5.98 16.49 -5.53
C ILE A 244 -6.87 17.70 -5.84
N ARG A 245 -7.67 18.15 -4.86
CA ARG A 245 -8.52 19.35 -4.98
C ARG A 245 -7.77 20.68 -4.85
N GLY A 246 -6.44 20.65 -4.73
CA GLY A 246 -5.59 21.83 -4.68
C GLY A 246 -5.47 22.48 -3.29
N GLU A 247 -5.92 21.80 -2.23
CA GLU A 247 -5.73 22.30 -0.87
C GLU A 247 -4.25 22.21 -0.45
N PHE A 248 -3.77 23.20 0.31
CA PHE A 248 -2.37 23.37 0.68
C PHE A 248 -2.24 24.01 2.07
N GLY A 249 -1.18 23.67 2.78
CA GLY A 249 -0.82 24.28 4.06
C GLY A 249 -1.31 23.51 5.29
N THR A 250 -1.26 24.14 6.45
CA THR A 250 -1.68 23.50 7.71
C THR A 250 -3.19 23.30 7.72
N VAL A 251 -3.63 22.04 7.71
CA VAL A 251 -5.06 21.69 7.70
C VAL A 251 -5.54 21.16 9.05
N GLU A 252 -4.64 20.60 9.85
CA GLU A 252 -4.87 20.11 11.21
C GLU A 252 -3.56 20.22 12.03
N PRO A 253 -3.59 20.12 13.37
CA PRO A 253 -2.37 20.06 14.16
C PRO A 253 -1.43 18.95 13.67
N LYS A 254 -0.20 19.32 13.32
CA LYS A 254 0.83 18.42 12.77
C LYS A 254 0.51 17.82 11.39
N VAL A 255 -0.48 18.34 10.67
CA VAL A 255 -0.75 17.95 9.27
C VAL A 255 -0.59 19.17 8.38
N TRP A 256 0.39 19.11 7.49
CA TRP A 256 0.66 20.14 6.50
C TRP A 256 0.54 19.54 5.12
N LEU A 257 -0.51 19.93 4.41
CA LEU A 257 -0.86 19.37 3.12
C LEU A 257 -0.04 20.02 2.00
N SER A 258 0.44 19.21 1.06
CA SER A 258 1.11 19.68 -0.13
C SER A 258 0.77 18.85 -1.37
N PRO A 259 1.10 19.33 -2.59
CA PRO A 259 0.96 18.53 -3.80
C PRO A 259 1.72 17.20 -3.78
N LEU A 260 2.71 17.02 -2.90
CA LEU A 260 3.39 15.72 -2.75
C LEU A 260 2.43 14.61 -2.27
N ALA A 261 1.34 14.95 -1.59
CA ALA A 261 0.34 13.98 -1.14
C ALA A 261 -0.40 13.32 -2.30
N SER A 262 -0.55 14.02 -3.44
CA SER A 262 -1.19 13.47 -4.63
C SER A 262 -0.18 12.80 -5.58
N MET A 263 1.07 12.57 -5.15
CA MET A 263 2.09 11.89 -5.95
C MET A 263 2.28 10.45 -5.50
N PHE A 264 2.38 9.55 -6.48
CA PHE A 264 2.97 8.23 -6.31
C PHE A 264 4.48 8.29 -6.48
N TRP A 265 5.18 7.52 -5.67
CA TRP A 265 6.63 7.30 -5.72
C TRP A 265 6.88 5.80 -5.83
N PHE A 266 7.66 5.40 -6.84
CA PHE A 266 7.89 3.98 -7.16
C PHE A 266 9.33 3.59 -6.87
N PHE A 267 9.50 2.42 -6.25
CA PHE A 267 10.79 1.87 -5.89
C PHE A 267 10.86 0.37 -6.18
N ASP A 268 12.06 -0.14 -6.46
CA ASP A 268 12.33 -1.57 -6.40
C ASP A 268 12.18 -2.02 -4.93
N ALA A 269 11.14 -2.82 -4.64
CA ALA A 269 10.84 -3.22 -3.28
C ALA A 269 11.93 -4.13 -2.69
N ARG A 270 12.63 -4.92 -3.52
CA ARG A 270 13.71 -5.80 -3.06
C ARG A 270 14.91 -4.96 -2.64
N ALA A 271 15.22 -3.87 -3.35
CA ALA A 271 16.28 -2.94 -2.95
C ALA A 271 15.92 -2.19 -1.66
N VAL A 272 14.66 -1.76 -1.50
CA VAL A 272 14.16 -1.18 -0.23
C VAL A 272 14.33 -2.20 0.91
N ALA A 273 13.89 -3.44 0.70
CA ALA A 273 13.97 -4.50 1.69
C ALA A 273 15.41 -4.87 2.07
N ALA A 274 16.31 -4.99 1.10
CA ALA A 274 17.70 -5.37 1.30
C ALA A 274 18.52 -4.34 2.07
N THR A 275 18.11 -3.07 2.01
CA THR A 275 18.80 -1.96 2.68
C THR A 275 18.12 -1.52 3.97
N HIS A 276 16.99 -2.14 4.35
CA HIS A 276 16.30 -1.87 5.60
C HIS A 276 17.03 -2.55 6.78
N HIS A 277 17.29 -1.81 7.87
CA HIS A 277 18.20 -2.24 8.96
C HIS A 277 17.80 -3.52 9.71
N PHE A 278 16.51 -3.77 9.89
CA PHE A 278 16.03 -4.90 10.69
C PHE A 278 14.93 -5.73 10.01
N LEU A 279 14.65 -5.50 8.72
CA LEU A 279 13.57 -6.21 8.01
C LEU A 279 13.80 -7.73 7.98
N ASP A 280 15.06 -8.15 7.77
CA ASP A 280 15.45 -9.58 7.76
C ASP A 280 15.07 -10.28 9.07
N SER A 281 15.18 -9.59 10.21
CA SER A 281 14.81 -10.13 11.53
C SER A 281 13.31 -10.39 11.70
N LEU A 282 12.47 -9.92 10.77
CA LEU A 282 11.02 -10.12 10.82
C LEU A 282 10.59 -11.40 10.08
N ARG A 283 11.45 -12.02 9.27
CA ARG A 283 11.07 -13.07 8.30
C ARG A 283 10.39 -14.30 8.91
N ASP A 284 10.79 -14.71 10.10
CA ASP A 284 10.26 -15.88 10.81
C ASP A 284 9.11 -15.55 11.77
N THR A 285 8.66 -14.29 11.82
CA THR A 285 7.56 -13.87 12.69
C THR A 285 6.24 -14.55 12.31
N GLU A 286 5.48 -14.93 13.33
CA GLU A 286 4.20 -15.65 13.17
C GLU A 286 2.96 -14.78 13.33
N SER A 287 3.10 -13.68 14.06
CA SER A 287 1.99 -12.78 14.36
C SER A 287 2.44 -11.34 14.24
N ILE A 288 1.47 -10.45 14.04
CA ILE A 288 1.74 -9.00 14.02
C ILE A 288 2.34 -8.52 15.35
N TRP A 289 2.03 -9.18 16.47
CA TRP A 289 2.58 -8.85 17.78
C TRP A 289 4.07 -9.18 17.88
N ASP A 290 4.50 -10.29 17.27
CA ASP A 290 5.91 -10.66 17.17
C ASP A 290 6.65 -9.62 16.29
N VAL A 291 6.06 -9.24 15.16
CA VAL A 291 6.57 -8.15 14.31
C VAL A 291 6.76 -6.87 15.10
N SER A 292 5.71 -6.37 15.76
CA SER A 292 5.79 -5.14 16.54
C SER A 292 6.83 -5.22 17.67
N ALA A 293 6.95 -6.36 18.34
CA ALA A 293 7.94 -6.57 19.40
C ALA A 293 9.38 -6.51 18.87
N ARG A 294 9.65 -7.13 17.72
CA ARG A 294 10.97 -7.12 17.08
C ARG A 294 11.34 -5.74 16.55
N ILE A 295 10.40 -5.02 15.94
CA ILE A 295 10.60 -3.62 15.52
C ILE A 295 10.97 -2.76 16.73
N GLN A 296 10.19 -2.83 17.81
CA GLN A 296 10.48 -2.06 19.02
C GLN A 296 11.85 -2.39 19.62
N ARG A 297 12.25 -3.67 19.61
CA ARG A 297 13.56 -4.09 20.09
C ARG A 297 14.68 -3.53 19.23
N ALA A 298 14.62 -3.73 17.91
CA ALA A 298 15.63 -3.24 16.97
C ALA A 298 15.82 -1.72 17.11
N ARG A 299 14.71 -0.98 17.20
CA ARG A 299 14.74 0.48 17.40
C ARG A 299 15.38 0.93 18.71
N ARG A 300 15.32 0.14 19.78
CA ARG A 300 15.96 0.46 21.07
C ARG A 300 17.47 0.20 21.04
N GLU A 301 17.91 -0.74 20.22
CA GLU A 301 19.30 -1.18 20.15
C GLU A 301 20.11 -0.38 19.10
N MET A 302 19.44 0.30 18.16
CA MET A 302 20.08 1.03 17.08
C MET A 302 20.28 2.53 17.38
N SER A 303 21.29 3.14 16.74
CA SER A 303 21.44 4.60 16.74
C SER A 303 20.40 5.22 15.81
N ILE A 304 19.71 6.26 16.31
CA ILE A 304 18.71 7.00 15.54
C ILE A 304 19.36 8.25 14.95
N MET A 305 19.07 8.51 13.68
CA MET A 305 19.53 9.71 12.97
C MET A 305 19.05 10.98 13.65
N GLU A 306 19.84 12.05 13.58
CA GLU A 306 19.38 13.37 14.03
C GLU A 306 18.29 13.92 13.11
N ARG A 307 17.34 14.66 13.69
CA ARG A 307 16.27 15.28 12.91
C ARG A 307 16.84 16.43 12.09
N THR A 308 16.66 16.37 10.77
CA THR A 308 17.00 17.47 9.86
C THR A 308 15.72 18.07 9.25
N ALA A 309 15.77 19.36 8.93
CA ALA A 309 14.72 20.06 8.20
C ALA A 309 15.19 20.38 6.79
N ILE A 310 14.26 20.43 5.83
CA ILE A 310 14.55 20.91 4.48
C ILE A 310 14.62 22.44 4.55
N PRO A 311 15.66 23.09 4.01
CA PRO A 311 15.80 24.55 4.04
C PRO A 311 14.94 25.21 2.96
N ILE A 312 13.61 25.04 3.04
CA ILE A 312 12.60 25.65 2.16
C ILE A 312 11.43 26.21 2.96
#